data_AF-A0A848LXJ0-F1
#
_entry.id   AF-A0A848LXJ0-F1
#
_cell.length_a   1.000
_cell.length_b   1.000
_cell.length_c   1.000
_cell.angle_alpha   90.00
_cell.angle_beta   90.00
_cell.angle_gamma   90.00
#
_symmetry.space_group_name_H-M   'P 1'
#
loop_
_entity.id
_entity.type
_entity.pdbx_description
1 polymer ?
#
loop_
_entity_poly.entity_id
_entity_poly.type
_entity_poly.pdbx_seq_one_letter_code
_entity_poly.pdbx_strand_id
1 'polypeptide(L)'
;LPARPLKAAAAAKKLEPGFATTDARAAREALDTFAIDHSVTPVPERGGRKAGLKTLEAFLQMKLEGYDTERSDPGRAHQSGLSPFFHWGNLHAGEAARAVVRERGTDHPAVRSFLEELLVRRELAFNYCFHTPVPRQLSLESLPAWARETLATHQKDAREHLYTLEQLETARTGDGLWNASQRELLERGRIHNYLRMLWGKKLLEWSPTPLEGLQRITLLNDKYAVDGRDPCSVANFMWVLGLHDRPFQERKVLGKVRPMSSPRTAEKYDLAPYMARWGRPEDPPVKLKRSRSAAAR
;
A
#
# COMPACT_ATOMS: atom_id res chain seq x y z
N LEU A 1 -21.02 -13.69 -22.58
CA LEU A 1 -21.52 -12.65 -23.52
C LEU A 1 -20.62 -12.67 -24.75
N PRO A 2 -21.13 -12.87 -25.97
CA PRO A 2 -20.31 -12.77 -27.17
C PRO A 2 -19.78 -11.34 -27.29
N ALA A 3 -18.48 -11.20 -27.55
CA ALA A 3 -17.82 -9.91 -27.69
C ALA A 3 -18.47 -9.15 -28.85
N ARG A 4 -19.21 -8.08 -28.53
CA ARG A 4 -19.77 -7.20 -29.53
C ARG A 4 -18.59 -6.48 -30.20
N PRO A 5 -18.38 -6.60 -31.52
CA PRO A 5 -17.30 -5.88 -32.18
C PRO A 5 -17.61 -4.39 -32.09
N LEU A 6 -16.92 -3.69 -31.18
CA LEU A 6 -16.89 -2.25 -31.18
C LEU A 6 -16.18 -1.83 -32.46
N LYS A 7 -16.94 -1.38 -33.47
CA LYS A 7 -16.37 -0.62 -34.58
C LYS A 7 -15.69 0.59 -33.96
N ALA A 8 -14.36 0.61 -33.92
CA ALA A 8 -13.58 1.74 -33.46
C ALA A 8 -13.72 2.88 -34.47
N ALA A 9 -14.88 3.52 -34.51
CA ALA A 9 -15.17 4.66 -35.38
C ALA A 9 -14.55 5.99 -34.85
N ALA A 10 -13.61 5.93 -33.92
CA ALA A 10 -13.08 7.10 -33.21
C ALA A 10 -11.56 7.26 -33.34
N ALA A 11 -10.92 6.69 -34.36
CA ALA A 11 -9.48 6.85 -34.57
C ALA A 11 -9.04 8.28 -34.96
N ALA A 12 -9.98 9.23 -35.14
CA ALA A 12 -9.66 10.59 -35.60
C ALA A 12 -10.29 11.73 -34.78
N LYS A 13 -11.15 11.47 -33.79
CA LYS A 13 -11.71 12.56 -32.96
C LYS A 13 -10.79 12.80 -31.77
N LYS A 14 -9.92 13.80 -31.91
CA LYS A 14 -9.11 14.30 -30.80
C LYS A 14 -10.09 14.74 -29.70
N LEU A 15 -10.02 14.08 -28.55
CA LEU A 15 -10.80 14.47 -27.37
C LEU A 15 -10.19 15.76 -26.85
N GLU A 16 -10.88 16.87 -27.06
CA GLU A 16 -10.49 18.13 -26.44
C GLU A 16 -11.09 18.16 -25.03
N PRO A 17 -10.28 18.40 -23.98
CA PRO A 17 -10.80 18.60 -22.64
C PRO A 17 -11.73 19.82 -22.70
N GLY A 18 -12.98 19.69 -22.24
CA GLY A 18 -13.95 20.80 -22.20
C GLY A 18 -13.58 21.91 -21.19
N PHE A 19 -12.29 22.12 -20.94
CA PHE A 19 -11.70 23.06 -20.01
C PHE A 19 -10.37 23.59 -20.60
N ALA A 20 -10.00 24.82 -20.24
CA ALA A 20 -8.72 25.39 -20.66
C ALA A 20 -7.56 24.56 -20.11
N THR A 21 -6.63 24.17 -20.97
CA THR A 21 -5.39 23.55 -20.55
C THR A 21 -4.39 24.64 -20.15
N THR A 22 -3.62 24.38 -19.10
CA THR A 22 -2.52 25.25 -18.67
C THR A 22 -1.20 24.53 -18.87
N ASP A 23 -0.12 25.29 -19.04
CA ASP A 23 1.23 24.74 -19.03
C ASP A 23 1.54 24.12 -17.66
N ALA A 24 2.11 22.92 -17.67
CA ALA A 24 2.38 22.16 -16.45
C ALA A 24 3.49 22.79 -15.58
N ARG A 25 4.42 23.55 -16.17
CA ARG A 25 5.46 24.28 -15.42
C ARG A 25 4.86 25.48 -14.72
N ALA A 26 4.04 26.27 -15.43
CA ALA A 26 3.31 27.39 -14.84
C ALA A 26 2.38 26.92 -13.70
N ALA A 27 1.67 25.81 -13.88
CA ALA A 27 0.85 25.21 -12.84
C ALA A 27 1.65 24.78 -11.61
N ARG A 28 2.91 24.36 -11.80
CA ARG A 28 3.79 23.95 -10.71
C ARG A 28 4.30 25.14 -9.89
N GLU A 29 4.61 26.25 -10.56
CA GLU A 29 5.00 27.51 -9.89
C GLU A 29 3.86 28.08 -9.05
N ALA A 30 2.60 27.87 -9.47
CA ALA A 30 1.43 28.28 -8.70
C ALA A 30 1.18 27.41 -7.44
N LEU A 31 1.82 26.24 -7.29
CA LEU A 31 1.59 25.37 -6.13
C LEU A 31 1.92 26.05 -4.79
N ASP A 32 2.95 26.90 -4.79
CA ASP A 32 3.40 27.64 -3.60
C ASP A 32 2.31 28.61 -3.08
N THR A 33 1.33 28.94 -3.92
CA THR A 33 0.21 29.82 -3.56
C THR A 33 -0.96 29.09 -2.93
N PHE A 34 -1.03 27.75 -3.04
CA PHE A 34 -2.11 26.99 -2.45
C PHE A 34 -1.94 26.84 -0.94
N ALA A 35 -3.07 26.88 -0.22
CA ALA A 35 -3.14 26.64 1.21
C ALA A 35 -3.07 25.13 1.51
N ILE A 36 -1.89 24.54 1.28
CA ILE A 36 -1.57 23.14 1.54
C ILE A 36 -0.40 23.02 2.53
N ASP A 37 -0.21 21.84 3.11
CA ASP A 37 0.93 21.55 3.98
C ASP A 37 2.23 21.45 3.16
N HIS A 38 2.96 22.57 3.08
CA HIS A 38 4.23 22.67 2.37
C HIS A 38 5.40 21.93 3.06
N SER A 39 5.20 21.38 4.27
CA SER A 39 6.22 20.52 4.89
C SER A 39 6.31 19.15 4.22
N VAL A 40 5.27 18.75 3.47
CA VAL A 40 5.27 17.51 2.68
C VAL A 40 5.93 17.78 1.32
N THR A 41 7.19 17.38 1.20
CA THR A 41 7.97 17.60 -0.02
C THR A 41 7.56 16.66 -1.17
N PRO A 42 7.68 17.08 -2.44
CA PRO A 42 7.48 16.20 -3.58
C PRO A 42 8.43 15.00 -3.58
N VAL A 43 7.91 13.82 -3.96
CA VAL A 43 8.74 12.61 -4.14
C VAL A 43 9.62 12.73 -5.39
N PRO A 44 10.80 12.07 -5.42
CA PRO A 44 11.71 12.15 -6.57
C PRO A 44 11.15 11.46 -7.84
N GLU A 45 10.24 10.50 -7.70
CA GLU A 45 9.59 9.80 -8.80
C GLU A 45 8.85 10.73 -9.75
N ARG A 46 8.89 10.41 -11.05
CA ARG A 46 8.08 11.09 -12.07
C ARG A 46 6.74 10.38 -12.24
N GLY A 47 5.66 11.15 -12.16
CA GLY A 47 4.31 10.70 -12.53
C GLY A 47 4.07 10.74 -14.05
N GLY A 48 2.81 10.52 -14.44
CA GLY A 48 2.36 10.63 -15.82
C GLY A 48 2.42 9.34 -16.63
N ARG A 49 1.72 9.34 -17.76
CA ARG A 49 1.55 8.19 -18.66
C ARG A 49 2.87 7.55 -19.11
N LYS A 50 3.84 8.36 -19.55
CA LYS A 50 5.14 7.87 -20.02
C LYS A 50 5.91 7.14 -18.93
N ALA A 51 5.91 7.67 -17.70
CA ALA A 51 6.54 7.02 -16.56
C ALA A 51 5.81 5.71 -16.21
N GLY A 52 4.47 5.71 -16.20
CA GLY A 52 3.67 4.50 -15.94
C GLY A 52 3.92 3.38 -16.94
N LEU A 53 4.04 3.71 -18.24
CA LEU A 53 4.40 2.74 -19.28
C LEU A 53 5.80 2.16 -19.07
N LYS A 54 6.79 3.02 -18.77
CA LYS A 54 8.15 2.58 -18.48
C LYS A 54 8.21 1.68 -17.23
N THR A 55 7.43 2.00 -16.20
CA THR A 55 7.32 1.15 -15.00
C THR A 55 6.66 -0.19 -15.32
N LEU A 56 5.63 -0.22 -16.18
CA LEU A 56 5.00 -1.46 -16.62
C LEU A 56 5.98 -2.32 -17.41
N GLU A 57 6.71 -1.76 -18.37
CA GLU A 57 7.74 -2.47 -19.14
C GLU A 57 8.82 -3.07 -18.22
N ALA A 58 9.35 -2.27 -17.30
CA ALA A 58 10.31 -2.72 -16.30
C ALA A 58 9.76 -3.85 -15.42
N PHE A 59 8.46 -3.81 -15.08
CA PHE A 59 7.81 -4.88 -14.35
C PHE A 59 7.76 -6.17 -15.17
N LEU A 60 7.31 -6.11 -16.43
CA LEU A 60 7.22 -7.27 -17.31
C LEU A 60 8.57 -7.95 -17.51
N GLN A 61 9.62 -7.17 -17.79
CA GLN A 61 10.94 -7.68 -18.15
C GLN A 61 11.75 -8.18 -16.95
N MET A 62 11.67 -7.51 -15.80
CA MET A 62 12.61 -7.76 -14.69
C MET A 62 11.98 -8.35 -13.44
N LYS A 63 10.65 -8.27 -13.29
CA LYS A 63 10.00 -8.50 -11.99
C LYS A 63 8.84 -9.48 -12.04
N LEU A 64 8.16 -9.59 -13.17
CA LEU A 64 6.97 -10.44 -13.32
C LEU A 64 7.30 -11.89 -12.98
N GLU A 65 8.43 -12.44 -13.43
CA GLU A 65 8.77 -13.84 -13.24
C GLU A 65 8.76 -14.31 -11.77
N GLY A 66 9.24 -13.46 -10.84
CA GLY A 66 9.23 -13.73 -9.39
C GLY A 66 8.05 -13.13 -8.63
N TYR A 67 7.02 -12.59 -9.31
CA TYR A 67 5.95 -11.86 -8.62
C TYR A 67 5.15 -12.74 -7.65
N ASP A 68 4.80 -13.97 -8.01
CA ASP A 68 4.00 -14.86 -7.15
C ASP A 68 4.72 -15.27 -5.87
N THR A 69 6.02 -15.52 -5.96
CA THR A 69 6.83 -16.06 -4.86
C THR A 69 7.53 -14.97 -4.04
N GLU A 70 7.98 -13.89 -4.66
CA GLU A 70 8.85 -12.89 -4.02
C GLU A 70 8.20 -11.52 -3.76
N ARG A 71 6.98 -11.23 -4.26
CA ARG A 71 6.32 -9.91 -4.05
C ARG A 71 6.09 -9.51 -2.58
N SER A 72 6.10 -10.50 -1.69
CA SER A 72 5.88 -10.30 -0.26
C SER A 72 7.18 -10.13 0.52
N ASP A 73 8.34 -10.37 -0.09
CA ASP A 73 9.65 -10.19 0.53
C ASP A 73 10.12 -8.73 0.35
N PRO A 74 10.21 -7.91 1.41
CA PRO A 74 10.65 -6.53 1.31
C PRO A 74 12.11 -6.37 0.88
N GLY A 75 12.93 -7.41 1.04
CA GLY A 75 14.31 -7.44 0.55
C GLY A 75 14.42 -7.63 -0.96
N ARG A 76 13.30 -8.00 -1.63
CA ARG A 76 13.24 -8.29 -3.06
C ARG A 76 12.49 -7.19 -3.82
N ALA A 77 12.81 -7.04 -5.10
CA ALA A 77 12.28 -5.96 -5.93
C ALA A 77 11.15 -6.43 -6.88
N HIS A 78 10.32 -7.39 -6.48
CA HIS A 78 9.33 -8.01 -7.38
C HIS A 78 7.97 -7.31 -7.45
N GLN A 79 7.73 -6.23 -6.69
CA GLN A 79 6.49 -5.46 -6.82
C GLN A 79 6.47 -4.62 -8.10
N SER A 80 5.28 -4.50 -8.71
CA SER A 80 5.10 -3.76 -9.96
C SER A 80 5.41 -2.27 -9.83
N GLY A 81 5.09 -1.67 -8.68
CA GLY A 81 5.22 -0.23 -8.45
C GLY A 81 4.20 0.60 -9.24
N LEU A 82 3.12 -0.03 -9.71
CA LEU A 82 2.14 0.61 -10.60
C LEU A 82 1.02 1.36 -9.88
N SER A 83 0.87 1.21 -8.56
CA SER A 83 -0.25 1.80 -7.82
C SER A 83 -0.38 3.32 -7.97
N PRO A 84 0.69 4.15 -7.99
CA PRO A 84 0.53 5.58 -8.21
C PRO A 84 -0.03 5.90 -9.60
N PHE A 85 0.31 5.10 -10.62
CA PHE A 85 -0.17 5.34 -11.98
C PHE A 85 -1.63 4.91 -12.16
N PHE A 86 -2.07 3.86 -11.44
CA PHE A 86 -3.48 3.48 -11.42
C PHE A 86 -4.32 4.52 -10.69
N HIS A 87 -3.86 4.98 -9.52
CA HIS A 87 -4.57 5.96 -8.69
C HIS A 87 -4.84 7.27 -9.46
N TRP A 88 -3.82 7.82 -10.12
CA TRP A 88 -3.94 9.05 -10.88
C TRP A 88 -4.45 8.86 -12.33
N GLY A 89 -4.92 7.67 -12.71
CA GLY A 89 -5.42 7.40 -14.06
C GLY A 89 -4.37 7.48 -15.19
N ASN A 90 -3.08 7.51 -14.84
CA ASN A 90 -1.96 7.56 -15.79
C ASN A 90 -1.76 6.23 -16.53
N LEU A 91 -2.27 5.12 -16.00
CA LEU A 91 -2.24 3.80 -16.60
C LEU A 91 -3.57 3.11 -16.31
N HIS A 92 -4.19 2.54 -17.33
CA HIS A 92 -5.42 1.76 -17.13
C HIS A 92 -5.10 0.35 -16.60
N ALA A 93 -5.78 -0.10 -15.54
CA ALA A 93 -5.56 -1.42 -14.95
C ALA A 93 -5.75 -2.55 -15.99
N GLY A 94 -6.79 -2.48 -16.82
CA GLY A 94 -7.00 -3.48 -17.87
C GLY A 94 -5.93 -3.50 -18.96
N GLU A 95 -5.19 -2.40 -19.14
CA GLU A 95 -4.01 -2.38 -20.03
C GLU A 95 -2.86 -3.19 -19.44
N ALA A 96 -2.54 -2.97 -18.15
CA ALA A 96 -1.52 -3.76 -17.45
C ALA A 96 -1.90 -5.25 -17.38
N ALA A 97 -3.19 -5.57 -17.14
CA ALA A 97 -3.69 -6.94 -17.15
C ALA A 97 -3.48 -7.63 -18.52
N ARG A 98 -3.80 -6.95 -19.63
CA ARG A 98 -3.54 -7.49 -20.97
C ARG A 98 -2.04 -7.65 -21.24
N ALA A 99 -1.22 -6.73 -20.75
CA ALA A 99 0.23 -6.78 -20.98
C ALA A 99 0.87 -8.01 -20.32
N VAL A 100 0.53 -8.31 -19.06
CA VAL A 100 1.07 -9.51 -18.38
C VAL A 100 0.61 -10.81 -19.03
N VAL A 101 -0.64 -10.85 -19.52
CA VAL A 101 -1.18 -12.03 -20.22
C VAL A 101 -0.49 -12.24 -21.56
N ARG A 102 -0.19 -11.17 -22.30
CA ARG A 102 0.57 -11.27 -23.56
C ARG A 102 2.01 -11.71 -23.32
N GLU A 103 2.62 -11.28 -22.22
CA GLU A 103 4.02 -11.57 -21.91
C GLU A 103 4.26 -13.06 -21.57
N ARG A 104 3.41 -13.65 -20.71
CA ARG A 104 3.66 -15.01 -20.19
C ARG A 104 2.47 -15.97 -20.30
N GLY A 105 1.32 -15.53 -20.81
CA GLY A 105 0.09 -16.33 -20.85
C GLY A 105 -0.70 -16.33 -19.53
N THR A 106 -1.99 -16.66 -19.60
CA THR A 106 -2.91 -16.60 -18.45
C THR A 106 -2.58 -17.60 -17.34
N ASP A 107 -2.02 -18.77 -17.69
CA ASP A 107 -1.78 -19.85 -16.72
C ASP A 107 -0.50 -19.66 -15.89
N HIS A 108 0.38 -18.75 -16.31
CA HIS A 108 1.63 -18.48 -15.61
C HIS A 108 1.34 -18.06 -14.15
N PRO A 109 1.94 -18.72 -13.12
CA PRO A 109 1.65 -18.45 -11.71
C PRO A 109 1.77 -16.97 -11.34
N ALA A 110 2.82 -16.31 -11.82
CA ALA A 110 3.03 -14.89 -11.59
C ALA A 110 1.97 -13.98 -12.25
N VAL A 111 1.46 -14.35 -13.44
CA VAL A 111 0.35 -13.63 -14.10
C VAL A 111 -0.92 -13.80 -13.28
N ARG A 112 -1.27 -15.02 -12.88
CA ARG A 112 -2.44 -15.28 -12.02
C ARG A 112 -2.36 -14.50 -10.71
N SER A 113 -1.21 -14.50 -10.06
CA SER A 113 -0.99 -13.75 -8.81
C SER A 113 -1.11 -12.24 -9.02
N PHE A 114 -0.58 -11.70 -10.13
CA PHE A 114 -0.72 -10.28 -10.44
C PHE A 114 -2.17 -9.89 -10.75
N LEU A 115 -2.90 -10.72 -11.52
CA LEU A 115 -4.31 -10.48 -11.84
C LEU A 115 -5.22 -10.59 -10.61
N GLU A 116 -4.94 -11.50 -9.67
CA GLU A 116 -5.64 -11.57 -8.38
C GLU A 116 -5.52 -10.24 -7.62
N GLU A 117 -4.32 -9.69 -7.50
CA GLU A 117 -4.12 -8.41 -6.81
C GLU A 117 -4.74 -7.22 -7.60
N LEU A 118 -4.53 -7.18 -8.92
CA LEU A 118 -4.95 -6.06 -9.76
C LEU A 118 -6.45 -6.03 -10.05
N LEU A 119 -7.10 -7.18 -10.21
CA LEU A 119 -8.51 -7.27 -10.59
C LEU A 119 -9.38 -7.71 -9.43
N VAL A 120 -8.97 -8.69 -8.62
CA VAL A 120 -9.83 -9.15 -7.52
C VAL A 120 -9.69 -8.21 -6.33
N ARG A 121 -8.47 -8.01 -5.80
CA ARG A 121 -8.26 -7.22 -4.58
C ARG A 121 -8.58 -5.74 -4.77
N ARG A 122 -8.11 -5.15 -5.89
CA ARG A 122 -8.42 -3.76 -6.23
C ARG A 122 -9.93 -3.57 -6.42
N GLU A 123 -10.59 -4.33 -7.30
CA GLU A 123 -12.01 -4.10 -7.59
C GLU A 123 -12.90 -4.43 -6.38
N LEU A 124 -12.49 -5.35 -5.50
CA LEU A 124 -13.16 -5.58 -4.21
C LEU A 124 -13.14 -4.34 -3.31
N ALA A 125 -12.05 -3.55 -3.35
CA ALA A 125 -11.97 -2.30 -2.61
C ALA A 125 -12.90 -1.22 -3.18
N PHE A 126 -12.98 -1.14 -4.52
CA PHE A 126 -13.96 -0.27 -5.20
C PHE A 126 -15.39 -0.72 -4.92
N ASN A 127 -15.67 -2.02 -4.94
CA ASN A 127 -16.97 -2.60 -4.57
C ASN A 127 -17.38 -2.18 -3.15
N TYR A 128 -16.48 -2.32 -2.17
CA TYR A 128 -16.74 -1.89 -0.80
C TYR A 128 -17.13 -0.42 -0.70
N CYS A 129 -16.35 0.47 -1.32
CA CYS A 129 -16.62 1.92 -1.27
C CYS A 129 -17.87 2.31 -2.06
N PHE A 130 -18.17 1.61 -3.16
CA PHE A 130 -19.37 1.87 -3.96
C PHE A 130 -20.66 1.49 -3.21
N HIS A 131 -20.66 0.36 -2.48
CA HIS A 131 -21.84 -0.12 -1.77
C HIS A 131 -21.96 0.36 -0.31
N THR A 132 -20.90 0.98 0.23
CA THR A 132 -20.90 1.53 1.59
C THR A 132 -21.02 3.05 1.53
N PRO A 133 -22.04 3.67 2.15
CA PRO A 133 -22.16 5.13 2.19
C PRO A 133 -20.90 5.78 2.76
N VAL A 134 -20.48 6.92 2.20
CA VAL A 134 -19.22 7.62 2.55
C VAL A 134 -19.02 7.77 4.07
N PRO A 135 -20.01 8.20 4.88
CA PRO A 135 -19.84 8.33 6.33
C PRO A 135 -19.57 7.02 7.07
N ARG A 136 -19.85 5.88 6.44
CA ARG A 136 -19.67 4.54 7.01
C ARG A 136 -18.42 3.82 6.51
N GLN A 137 -17.75 4.30 5.46
CA GLN A 137 -16.59 3.59 4.87
C GLN A 137 -15.39 3.46 5.83
N LEU A 138 -15.19 4.45 6.71
CA LEU A 138 -14.15 4.44 7.74
C LEU A 138 -14.78 4.45 9.15
N SER A 139 -15.79 3.59 9.36
CA SER A 139 -16.46 3.42 10.65
C SER A 139 -16.26 2.01 11.18
N LEU A 140 -15.99 1.89 12.48
CA LEU A 140 -15.93 0.61 13.17
C LEU A 140 -17.22 -0.20 13.01
N GLU A 141 -18.36 0.46 12.82
CA GLU A 141 -19.66 -0.21 12.61
C GLU A 141 -19.72 -1.01 11.30
N SER A 142 -18.91 -0.65 10.31
CA SER A 142 -18.85 -1.32 9.01
C SER A 142 -17.97 -2.58 9.03
N LEU A 143 -17.33 -2.87 10.15
CA LEU A 143 -16.59 -4.11 10.33
C LEU A 143 -17.55 -5.31 10.52
N PRO A 144 -17.13 -6.52 10.11
CA PRO A 144 -17.89 -7.72 10.40
C PRO A 144 -18.09 -7.90 11.92
N ALA A 145 -19.21 -8.49 12.32
CA ALA A 145 -19.60 -8.60 13.73
C ALA A 145 -18.48 -9.15 14.63
N TRP A 146 -17.79 -10.22 14.18
CA TRP A 146 -16.68 -10.82 14.91
C TRP A 146 -15.54 -9.84 15.21
N ALA A 147 -15.24 -8.91 14.28
CA ALA A 147 -14.18 -7.93 14.43
C ALA A 147 -14.61 -6.80 15.37
N ARG A 148 -15.87 -6.35 15.28
CA ARG A 148 -16.44 -5.36 16.20
C ARG A 148 -16.42 -5.86 17.64
N GLU A 149 -16.90 -7.07 17.86
CA GLU A 149 -16.99 -7.70 19.18
C GLU A 149 -15.61 -7.88 19.82
N THR A 150 -14.63 -8.39 19.07
CA THR A 150 -13.29 -8.63 19.61
C THR A 150 -12.56 -7.32 19.90
N LEU A 151 -12.66 -6.32 19.01
CA LEU A 151 -12.04 -5.01 19.22
C LEU A 151 -12.68 -4.25 20.39
N ALA A 152 -14.00 -4.33 20.56
CA ALA A 152 -14.69 -3.72 21.69
C ALA A 152 -14.30 -4.38 23.02
N THR A 153 -14.20 -5.71 23.04
CA THR A 153 -13.76 -6.48 24.22
C THR A 153 -12.36 -6.07 24.66
N HIS A 154 -11.42 -5.97 23.70
CA HIS A 154 -10.02 -5.71 23.98
C HIS A 154 -9.63 -4.22 24.03
N GLN A 155 -10.57 -3.28 23.78
CA GLN A 155 -10.28 -1.85 23.83
C GLN A 155 -9.82 -1.37 25.23
N LYS A 156 -10.11 -2.11 26.30
CA LYS A 156 -9.68 -1.77 27.67
C LYS A 156 -8.33 -2.39 28.06
N ASP A 157 -7.75 -3.24 27.21
CA ASP A 157 -6.46 -3.86 27.50
C ASP A 157 -5.36 -2.82 27.65
N ALA A 158 -4.42 -3.03 28.56
CA ALA A 158 -3.24 -2.19 28.65
C ALA A 158 -2.40 -2.35 27.36
N ARG A 159 -1.97 -1.22 26.77
CA ARG A 159 -1.07 -1.21 25.61
C ARG A 159 0.36 -1.26 26.12
N GLU A 160 1.17 -2.13 25.53
CA GLU A 160 2.61 -2.21 25.82
C GLU A 160 3.32 -0.91 25.46
N HIS A 161 2.91 -0.29 24.34
CA HIS A 161 3.44 0.99 23.88
C HIS A 161 2.30 1.91 23.43
N LEU A 162 2.42 3.19 23.78
CA LEU A 162 1.58 4.27 23.25
C LEU A 162 2.49 5.36 22.72
N TYR A 163 2.53 5.51 21.39
CA TYR A 163 3.27 6.58 20.74
C TYR A 163 2.35 7.76 20.46
N THR A 164 2.91 8.96 20.56
CA THR A 164 2.30 10.18 20.05
C THR A 164 2.23 10.13 18.52
N LEU A 165 1.32 10.92 17.93
CA LEU A 165 1.25 11.04 16.48
C LEU A 165 2.59 11.53 15.89
N GLU A 166 3.25 12.49 16.55
CA GLU A 166 4.55 13.02 16.10
C GLU A 166 5.62 11.91 16.07
N GLN A 167 5.71 11.07 17.11
CA GLN A 167 6.64 9.94 17.13
C GLN A 167 6.36 8.94 16.00
N LEU A 168 5.09 8.65 15.72
CA LEU A 168 4.69 7.77 14.62
C LEU A 168 5.04 8.40 13.27
N GLU A 169 4.64 9.65 13.04
CA GLU A 169 4.87 10.38 11.79
C GLU A 169 6.36 10.50 11.46
N THR A 170 7.19 10.76 12.46
CA THR A 170 8.65 10.95 12.35
C THR A 170 9.46 9.65 12.51
N ALA A 171 8.81 8.48 12.50
CA ALA A 171 9.49 7.18 12.58
C ALA A 171 10.35 6.98 13.85
N ARG A 172 9.88 7.44 15.01
CA ARG A 172 10.55 7.35 16.31
C ARG A 172 9.83 6.38 17.25
N THR A 173 9.76 5.11 16.85
CA THR A 173 9.23 4.02 17.68
C THR A 173 10.33 3.07 18.16
N GLY A 174 10.00 2.18 19.09
CA GLY A 174 10.84 1.06 19.53
C GLY A 174 10.98 -0.08 18.51
N ASP A 175 10.40 0.03 17.31
CA ASP A 175 10.44 -0.99 16.26
C ASP A 175 11.17 -0.47 15.01
N GLY A 176 12.42 -0.89 14.81
CA GLY A 176 13.26 -0.42 13.71
C GLY A 176 12.74 -0.77 12.31
N LEU A 177 12.02 -1.89 12.14
CA LEU A 177 11.43 -2.24 10.85
C LEU A 177 10.21 -1.36 10.54
N TRP A 178 9.41 -1.06 11.57
CA TRP A 178 8.31 -0.10 11.43
C TRP A 178 8.84 1.29 11.10
N ASN A 179 9.88 1.76 11.78
CA ASN A 179 10.52 3.05 11.49
C ASN A 179 11.04 3.11 10.05
N ALA A 180 11.68 2.04 9.57
CA ALA A 180 12.13 1.94 8.19
C ALA A 180 10.96 1.99 7.19
N SER A 181 9.84 1.33 7.51
CA SER A 181 8.63 1.36 6.68
C SER A 181 8.01 2.75 6.62
N GLN A 182 7.95 3.46 7.75
CA GLN A 182 7.48 4.83 7.82
C GLN A 182 8.40 5.78 7.03
N ARG A 183 9.72 5.62 7.10
CA ARG A 183 10.64 6.44 6.28
C ARG A 183 10.51 6.17 4.78
N GLU A 184 10.28 4.91 4.37
CA GLU A 184 9.95 4.62 2.96
C GLU A 184 8.72 5.43 2.52
N LEU A 185 7.68 5.49 3.38
CA LEU A 185 6.50 6.32 3.10
C LEU A 185 6.84 7.80 2.96
N LEU A 186 7.62 8.37 3.88
CA LEU A 186 7.98 9.79 3.87
C LEU A 186 8.82 10.16 2.65
N GLU A 187 9.84 9.36 2.33
CA GLU A 187 10.83 9.68 1.30
C GLU A 187 10.36 9.30 -0.11
N ARG A 188 9.53 8.26 -0.24
CA ARG A 188 9.12 7.67 -1.51
C ARG A 188 7.62 7.78 -1.80
N GLY A 189 6.84 8.21 -0.82
CA GLY A 189 5.38 8.30 -0.89
C GLY A 189 4.70 6.95 -1.11
N ARG A 190 5.33 5.85 -0.71
CA ARG A 190 4.77 4.49 -0.77
C ARG A 190 5.51 3.56 0.17
N ILE A 191 4.82 2.55 0.70
CA ILE A 191 5.40 1.47 1.52
C ILE A 191 5.36 0.18 0.71
N HIS A 192 6.37 -0.68 0.82
CA HIS A 192 6.28 -2.05 0.34
C HIS A 192 5.00 -2.75 0.84
N ASN A 193 4.17 -3.32 -0.05
CA ASN A 193 2.82 -3.78 0.31
C ASN A 193 2.75 -4.73 1.53
N TYR A 194 3.71 -5.66 1.69
CA TYR A 194 3.75 -6.53 2.88
C TYR A 194 3.94 -5.73 4.17
N LEU A 195 4.81 -4.73 4.12
CA LEU A 195 5.10 -3.86 5.25
C LEU A 195 3.98 -2.84 5.50
N ARG A 196 3.19 -2.43 4.48
CA ARG A 196 1.99 -1.61 4.69
C ARG A 196 0.98 -2.31 5.61
N MET A 197 0.82 -3.63 5.48
CA MET A 197 0.00 -4.43 6.39
C MET A 197 0.56 -4.42 7.81
N LEU A 198 1.87 -4.68 7.98
CA LEU A 198 2.52 -4.64 9.29
C LEU A 198 2.40 -3.25 9.93
N TRP A 199 2.69 -2.21 9.14
CA TRP A 199 2.64 -0.81 9.52
C TRP A 199 1.28 -0.42 10.08
N GLY A 200 0.20 -0.76 9.37
CA GLY A 200 -1.16 -0.50 9.83
C GLY A 200 -1.52 -1.31 11.08
N LYS A 201 -1.16 -2.60 11.13
CA LYS A 201 -1.41 -3.45 12.31
C LYS A 201 -0.70 -2.91 13.56
N LYS A 202 0.51 -2.37 13.41
CA LYS A 202 1.24 -1.73 14.50
C LYS A 202 0.67 -0.39 14.93
N LEU A 203 0.18 0.43 13.99
CA LEU A 203 -0.57 1.63 14.35
C LEU A 203 -1.82 1.31 15.18
N LEU A 204 -2.56 0.25 14.81
CA LEU A 204 -3.70 -0.21 15.59
C LEU A 204 -3.27 -0.67 17.01
N GLU A 205 -2.19 -1.44 17.12
CA GLU A 205 -1.65 -1.95 18.39
C GLU A 205 -1.15 -0.85 19.32
N TRP A 206 -0.56 0.22 18.77
CA TRP A 206 0.02 1.34 19.54
C TRP A 206 -0.90 2.54 19.69
N SER A 207 -2.20 2.35 19.45
CA SER A 207 -3.20 3.39 19.62
C SER A 207 -4.07 3.14 20.85
N PRO A 208 -4.49 4.21 21.55
CA PRO A 208 -5.37 4.11 22.73
C PRO A 208 -6.71 3.42 22.46
N THR A 209 -7.23 3.50 21.23
CA THR A 209 -8.48 2.84 20.83
C THR A 209 -8.41 2.37 19.37
N PRO A 210 -9.25 1.40 18.96
CA PRO A 210 -9.35 1.00 17.55
C PRO A 210 -9.73 2.17 16.62
N LEU A 211 -10.59 3.08 17.10
CA LEU A 211 -11.01 4.27 16.35
C LEU A 211 -9.82 5.20 16.11
N GLU A 212 -9.03 5.48 17.15
CA GLU A 212 -7.85 6.32 17.03
C GLU A 212 -6.77 5.67 16.15
N GLY A 213 -6.64 4.34 16.22
CA GLY A 213 -5.79 3.58 15.30
C GLY A 213 -6.21 3.76 13.84
N LEU A 214 -7.50 3.64 13.54
CA LEU A 214 -8.05 3.88 12.19
C LEU A 214 -7.80 5.33 11.72
N GLN A 215 -7.98 6.31 12.60
CA GLN A 215 -7.73 7.72 12.30
C GLN A 215 -6.25 7.98 11.99
N ARG A 216 -5.32 7.43 12.79
CA ARG A 216 -3.87 7.56 12.58
C ARG A 216 -3.42 6.90 11.28
N ILE A 217 -3.93 5.70 10.98
CA ILE A 217 -3.68 5.01 9.70
C ILE A 217 -4.12 5.87 8.53
N THR A 218 -5.36 6.38 8.59
CA THR A 218 -5.95 7.21 7.53
C THR A 218 -5.13 8.47 7.33
N LEU A 219 -4.83 9.20 8.41
CA LEU A 219 -4.09 10.45 8.37
C LEU A 219 -2.70 10.27 7.74
N LEU A 220 -1.90 9.34 8.25
CA LEU A 220 -0.53 9.17 7.78
C LEU A 220 -0.48 8.64 6.34
N ASN A 221 -1.37 7.69 6.00
CA ASN A 221 -1.44 7.19 4.64
C ASN A 221 -1.85 8.28 3.66
N ASP A 222 -2.93 9.01 3.95
CA ASP A 222 -3.47 9.99 3.02
C ASP A 222 -2.60 11.25 2.97
N LYS A 223 -1.82 11.56 4.01
CA LYS A 223 -0.84 12.64 3.96
C LYS A 223 0.32 12.33 3.01
N TYR A 224 0.89 11.13 3.09
CA TYR A 224 2.17 10.83 2.44
C TYR A 224 2.10 9.90 1.22
N ALA A 225 1.13 8.97 1.16
CA ALA A 225 1.08 8.00 0.08
C ALA A 225 0.61 8.63 -1.23
N VAL A 226 1.41 8.51 -2.30
CA VAL A 226 1.03 8.96 -3.65
C VAL A 226 -0.16 8.17 -4.20
N ASP A 227 -0.38 6.96 -3.68
CA ASP A 227 -1.55 6.11 -3.95
C ASP A 227 -2.60 6.10 -2.81
N GLY A 228 -2.50 7.05 -1.87
CA GLY A 228 -3.47 7.28 -0.79
C GLY A 228 -4.77 7.93 -1.27
N ARG A 229 -5.74 8.14 -0.36
CA ARG A 229 -7.07 8.71 -0.69
C ARG A 229 -7.79 7.93 -1.79
N ASP A 230 -7.63 6.61 -1.76
CA ASP A 230 -8.10 5.68 -2.78
C ASP A 230 -9.02 4.63 -2.13
N PRO A 231 -10.02 4.08 -2.86
CA PRO A 231 -10.80 2.94 -2.37
C PRO A 231 -9.94 1.78 -1.86
N CYS A 232 -8.79 1.52 -2.50
CA CYS A 232 -7.82 0.53 -2.04
C CYS A 232 -7.25 0.86 -0.66
N SER A 233 -7.00 2.14 -0.39
CA SER A 233 -6.55 2.61 0.92
C SER A 233 -7.64 2.38 1.97
N VAL A 234 -8.88 2.83 1.71
CA VAL A 234 -10.03 2.62 2.61
C VAL A 234 -10.22 1.16 2.97
N ALA A 235 -10.30 0.28 1.98
CA ALA A 235 -10.47 -1.15 2.20
C ALA A 235 -9.26 -1.76 2.94
N ASN A 236 -8.04 -1.28 2.68
CA ASN A 236 -6.86 -1.74 3.41
C ASN A 236 -6.89 -1.33 4.88
N PHE A 237 -7.31 -0.11 5.20
CA PHE A 237 -7.44 0.34 6.60
C PHE A 237 -8.48 -0.50 7.33
N MET A 238 -9.63 -0.73 6.70
CA MET A 238 -10.67 -1.56 7.29
C MET A 238 -10.22 -3.04 7.40
N TRP A 239 -9.41 -3.54 6.45
CA TRP A 239 -8.75 -4.85 6.56
C TRP A 239 -7.74 -4.90 7.71
N VAL A 240 -7.07 -3.78 8.02
CA VAL A 240 -6.23 -3.69 9.22
C VAL A 240 -7.03 -4.07 10.46
N LEU A 241 -8.31 -3.68 10.53
CA LEU A 241 -9.22 -3.98 11.63
C LEU A 241 -10.05 -5.28 11.45
N GLY A 242 -9.98 -5.96 10.31
CA GLY A 242 -10.60 -7.28 10.08
C GLY A 242 -11.61 -7.38 8.94
N LEU A 243 -11.87 -6.31 8.17
CA LEU A 243 -12.69 -6.39 6.96
C LEU A 243 -12.06 -7.34 5.93
N HIS A 244 -12.87 -8.19 5.29
CA HIS A 244 -12.44 -9.16 4.27
C HIS A 244 -11.34 -10.14 4.74
N ASP A 245 -11.24 -10.37 6.06
CA ASP A 245 -10.40 -11.40 6.66
C ASP A 245 -11.24 -12.31 7.58
N ARG A 246 -10.60 -13.31 8.15
CA ARG A 246 -11.19 -14.24 9.13
C ARG A 246 -10.66 -13.98 10.54
N PRO A 247 -11.33 -14.47 11.59
CA PRO A 247 -10.77 -14.43 12.94
C PRO A 247 -9.51 -15.30 13.07
N PHE A 248 -8.59 -14.84 13.91
CA PHE A 248 -7.36 -15.50 14.33
C PHE A 248 -7.40 -15.87 15.81
N GLN A 249 -6.34 -16.53 16.29
CA GLN A 249 -6.17 -16.80 17.71
C GLN A 249 -6.22 -15.50 18.51
N GLU A 250 -7.08 -15.47 19.52
CA GLU A 250 -7.34 -14.32 20.37
C GLU A 250 -6.10 -13.93 21.20
N ARG A 251 -5.86 -12.62 21.32
CA ARG A 251 -4.73 -12.02 22.02
C ARG A 251 -5.14 -10.70 22.65
N LYS A 252 -4.36 -10.24 23.63
CA LYS A 252 -4.55 -8.90 24.18
C LYS A 252 -4.44 -7.83 23.08
N VAL A 253 -5.15 -6.72 23.27
CA VAL A 253 -5.22 -5.53 22.40
C VAL A 253 -5.89 -5.79 21.05
N LEU A 254 -5.35 -6.69 20.22
CA LEU A 254 -5.87 -6.95 18.87
C LEU A 254 -7.05 -7.94 18.84
N GLY A 255 -7.28 -8.67 19.94
CA GLY A 255 -8.29 -9.72 19.98
C GLY A 255 -8.03 -10.78 18.90
N LYS A 256 -9.04 -11.04 18.08
CA LYS A 256 -9.01 -12.01 16.98
C LYS A 256 -8.57 -11.41 15.64
N VAL A 257 -8.17 -10.13 15.59
CA VAL A 257 -7.59 -9.53 14.38
C VAL A 257 -6.23 -10.16 14.09
N ARG A 258 -5.93 -10.38 12.80
CA ARG A 258 -4.66 -10.98 12.35
C ARG A 258 -3.44 -10.27 12.97
N PRO A 259 -2.61 -10.94 13.76
CA PRO A 259 -1.39 -10.32 14.28
C PRO A 259 -0.29 -10.28 13.21
N MET A 260 0.48 -9.19 13.18
CA MET A 260 1.73 -9.07 12.42
C MET A 260 2.81 -8.47 13.33
N SER A 261 4.05 -8.94 13.22
CA SER A 261 5.15 -8.43 14.03
C SER A 261 6.46 -8.43 13.25
N SER A 262 7.33 -7.47 13.59
CA SER A 262 8.65 -7.33 12.98
C SER A 262 9.56 -8.54 13.23
N PRO A 263 9.60 -9.15 14.43
CA PRO A 263 10.37 -10.39 14.63
C PRO A 263 9.96 -11.53 13.70
N ARG A 264 8.65 -11.80 13.55
CA ARG A 264 8.14 -12.84 12.63
C ARG A 264 8.43 -12.50 11.17
N THR A 265 8.39 -11.22 10.83
CA THR A 265 8.73 -10.75 9.48
C THR A 265 10.21 -10.99 9.18
N ALA A 266 11.09 -10.74 10.15
CA ALA A 266 12.52 -10.99 10.04
C ALA A 266 12.90 -12.49 10.01
N GLU A 267 12.11 -13.34 10.67
CA GLU A 267 12.21 -14.80 10.53
C GLU A 267 11.77 -15.27 9.14
N LYS A 268 10.76 -14.60 8.55
CA LYS A 268 10.19 -14.97 7.26
C LYS A 268 11.06 -14.53 6.08
N TYR A 269 11.53 -13.28 6.08
CA TYR A 269 12.19 -12.65 4.92
C TYR A 269 13.62 -12.21 5.23
N ASP A 270 14.44 -12.04 4.18
CA ASP A 270 15.74 -11.39 4.34
C ASP A 270 15.56 -9.88 4.26
N LEU A 271 15.52 -9.24 5.44
CA LEU A 271 15.31 -7.80 5.55
C LEU A 271 16.57 -6.98 5.35
N ALA A 272 17.76 -7.59 5.20
CA ALA A 272 19.00 -6.84 5.11
C ALA A 272 19.01 -5.81 3.96
N PRO A 273 18.55 -6.13 2.72
CA PRO A 273 18.47 -5.15 1.64
C PRO A 273 17.49 -4.02 1.92
N TYR A 274 16.39 -4.30 2.62
CA TYR A 274 15.38 -3.29 2.97
C TYR A 274 15.91 -2.34 4.05
N MET A 275 16.50 -2.90 5.11
CA MET A 275 17.09 -2.13 6.20
C MET A 275 18.30 -1.31 5.76
N ALA A 276 19.09 -1.80 4.80
CA ALA A 276 20.20 -1.03 4.21
C ALA A 276 19.72 0.24 3.48
N ARG A 277 18.49 0.23 2.94
CA ARG A 277 17.91 1.39 2.23
C ARG A 277 17.20 2.35 3.18
N TRP A 278 16.41 1.81 4.09
CA TRP A 278 15.43 2.59 4.86
C TRP A 278 15.68 2.61 6.37
N GLY A 279 16.58 1.75 6.87
CA GLY A 279 17.06 1.79 8.25
C GLY A 279 18.00 2.98 8.48
N ARG A 280 18.17 3.34 9.73
CA ARG A 280 19.11 4.35 10.21
C ARG A 280 19.92 3.80 11.39
N PRO A 281 21.18 4.21 11.58
CA PRO A 281 22.03 3.71 12.67
C PRO A 281 21.43 3.88 14.07
N GLU A 282 20.63 4.93 14.27
CA GLU A 282 19.94 5.25 15.52
C GLU A 282 18.66 4.42 15.78
N ASP A 283 18.20 3.63 14.81
CA ASP A 283 17.01 2.81 15.00
C ASP A 283 17.25 1.67 15.98
N PRO A 284 16.18 1.23 16.69
CA PRO A 284 16.20 -0.04 17.39
C PRO A 284 16.63 -1.19 16.46
N PRO A 285 17.49 -2.12 16.93
CA PRO A 285 18.08 -3.14 16.08
C PRO A 285 17.02 -4.12 15.56
N VAL A 286 17.10 -4.43 14.26
CA VAL A 286 16.30 -5.48 13.63
C VAL A 286 17.15 -6.75 13.50
N LYS A 287 16.64 -7.88 14.02
CA LYS A 287 17.34 -9.17 13.92
C LYS A 287 17.35 -9.67 12.47
N LEU A 288 18.39 -9.35 11.73
CA LEU A 288 18.56 -9.79 10.34
C LEU A 288 18.91 -11.28 10.26
N LYS A 289 18.48 -11.93 9.17
CA LYS A 289 18.96 -13.28 8.85
C LYS A 289 20.47 -13.22 8.63
N ARG A 290 21.20 -14.20 9.16
CA ARG A 290 22.60 -14.36 8.83
C ARG A 290 22.68 -14.63 7.33
N SER A 291 23.35 -13.73 6.59
CA SER A 291 23.86 -14.05 5.27
C SER A 291 24.65 -15.35 5.40
N ARG A 292 24.20 -16.41 4.73
CA ARG A 292 25.15 -17.46 4.37
C ARG A 292 26.05 -16.76 3.38
N SER A 293 27.20 -16.24 3.85
CA SER A 293 28.25 -15.86 2.93
C SER A 293 28.40 -17.03 1.98
N ALA A 294 28.29 -16.79 0.68
CA ALA A 294 28.75 -17.74 -0.31
C ALA A 294 30.20 -18.05 0.09
N ALA A 295 30.38 -19.17 0.77
CA ALA A 295 31.69 -19.70 1.05
C ALA A 295 32.27 -19.95 -0.33
N ALA A 296 33.38 -19.28 -0.59
CA ALA A 296 34.13 -19.37 -1.82
C ALA A 296 34.20 -20.81 -2.34
N ARG A 297 33.79 -21.00 -3.59
CA ARG A 297 34.44 -21.84 -4.62
C ARG A 297 33.61 -21.78 -5.91
#